data_AF-A0A383BU82-F1
#
_entry.id   AF-A0A383BU82-F1
#
_cell.length_a   1.000
_cell.length_b   1.000
_cell.length_c   1.000
_cell.angle_alpha   90.00
_cell.angle_beta   90.00
_cell.angle_gamma   90.00
#
_symmetry.space_group_name_H-M   'P 1'
#
loop_
_entity.id
_entity.type
_entity.pdbx_description
1 polymer ?
#
loop_
_entity_poly.entity_id
_entity_poly.type
_entity_poly.pdbx_seq_one_letter_code
_entity_poly.pdbx_strand_id
1 'polypeptide(L)' 'MNKDNNKLLKKKLHEIIFEADTKNGKLFDIILLAAIILSVISVILESVNEINKKYHEIILAFEWFITILFTIEYF' A
#
# COMPACT_ATOMS: atom_id res chain seq x y z
N MET A 1 -33.69 -24.97 -18.06
CA MET A 1 -33.90 -24.34 -16.74
C MET A 1 -32.64 -24.47 -15.87
N ASN A 2 -31.49 -23.89 -16.27
CA ASN A 2 -30.25 -23.93 -15.46
C ASN A 2 -29.24 -22.82 -15.82
N LYS A 3 -29.71 -21.59 -16.07
CA LYS A 3 -28.83 -20.44 -16.42
C LYS A 3 -28.71 -19.41 -15.30
N ASP A 4 -29.55 -19.50 -14.27
CA ASP A 4 -29.69 -18.48 -13.21
C ASP A 4 -28.78 -18.72 -12.00
N ASN A 5 -28.45 -19.98 -11.69
CA ASN A 5 -27.58 -20.36 -10.56
C ASN A 5 -26.17 -19.79 -10.69
N ASN A 6 -25.62 -19.78 -11.91
CA ASN A 6 -24.29 -19.23 -12.19
C ASN A 6 -24.26 -17.71 -12.01
N LYS A 7 -25.38 -17.02 -12.27
CA LYS A 7 -25.48 -15.57 -12.12
C LYS A 7 -25.54 -15.17 -10.65
N LEU A 8 -26.25 -15.95 -9.82
CA LEU A 8 -26.31 -15.79 -8.36
C LEU A 8 -24.96 -16.07 -7.69
N LEU A 9 -24.27 -17.14 -8.09
CA LEU A 9 -22.92 -17.45 -7.60
C LEU A 9 -21.91 -16.36 -7.98
N LYS A 10 -21.93 -15.90 -9.24
CA LYS A 10 -21.07 -14.80 -9.68
C LYS A 10 -21.37 -13.51 -8.93
N LYS A 11 -22.64 -13.21 -8.65
CA LYS A 11 -23.04 -12.01 -7.90
C LYS A 11 -22.61 -12.08 -6.43
N LYS A 12 -22.78 -13.24 -5.77
CA LYS A 12 -22.28 -13.50 -4.41
C LYS A 12 -20.76 -13.44 -4.32
N LEU A 13 -20.04 -14.02 -5.28
CA LEU A 13 -18.58 -13.90 -5.35
C LEU A 13 -18.15 -12.46 -5.56
N HIS A 14 -18.87 -11.73 -6.42
CA HIS A 14 -18.59 -10.31 -6.63
C HIS A 14 -18.89 -9.51 -5.36
N GLU A 15 -20.00 -9.72 -4.65
CA GLU A 15 -20.25 -9.12 -3.33
C GLU A 15 -19.16 -9.50 -2.31
N ILE A 16 -18.79 -10.77 -2.18
CA ILE A 16 -17.76 -11.18 -1.22
C ILE A 16 -16.39 -10.55 -1.53
N ILE A 17 -16.06 -10.37 -2.82
CA ILE A 17 -14.79 -9.76 -3.25
C ILE A 17 -14.86 -8.22 -3.28
N PHE A 18 -16.00 -7.60 -3.60
CA PHE A 18 -16.17 -6.14 -3.78
C PHE A 18 -16.90 -5.42 -2.64
N GLU A 19 -17.77 -6.06 -1.86
CA GLU A 19 -18.39 -5.46 -0.66
C GLU A 19 -17.49 -5.54 0.58
N ALA A 20 -16.50 -6.45 0.60
CA ALA A 20 -15.42 -6.39 1.59
C ALA A 20 -14.42 -5.24 1.31
N ASP A 21 -14.33 -4.82 0.04
CA ASP A 21 -13.64 -3.61 -0.40
C ASP A 21 -14.56 -2.39 -0.19
N THR A 22 -14.68 -1.92 1.05
CA THR A 22 -15.13 -0.53 1.21
C THR A 22 -14.21 0.36 0.37
N LYS A 23 -14.76 1.33 -0.38
CA LYS A 23 -13.96 2.26 -1.21
C LYS A 23 -12.82 2.91 -0.40
N ASN A 24 -13.03 3.04 0.91
CA ASN A 24 -12.07 3.56 1.87
C ASN A 24 -10.96 2.55 2.19
N GLY A 25 -11.29 1.26 2.41
CA GLY A 25 -10.30 0.20 2.64
C GLY A 25 -9.38 0.00 1.44
N LYS A 26 -9.94 0.01 0.23
CA LYS A 26 -9.12 -0.09 -0.99
C LYS A 26 -8.16 1.09 -1.19
N LEU A 27 -8.60 2.30 -0.88
CA LEU A 27 -7.74 3.49 -0.96
C LEU A 27 -6.62 3.42 0.09
N PHE A 28 -6.95 2.97 1.29
CA PHE A 28 -5.99 2.73 2.36
C PHE A 28 -4.92 1.72 1.94
N ASP A 29 -5.32 0.56 1.41
CA ASP A 29 -4.40 -0.47 0.95
C ASP A 29 -3.46 0.03 -0.15
N ILE A 30 -3.96 0.85 -1.08
CA ILE A 30 -3.14 1.45 -2.15
C ILE A 30 -2.12 2.43 -1.59
N ILE A 31 -2.52 3.28 -0.63
CA ILE A 31 -1.61 4.23 0.03
C ILE A 31 -0.54 3.48 0.82
N LEU A 32 -0.96 2.44 1.56
CA LEU A 32 -0.06 1.59 2.34
C LEU A 32 0.96 0.90 1.43
N LEU A 33 0.51 0.30 0.34
CA LEU A 33 1.37 -0.34 -0.66
C LEU A 33 2.36 0.67 -1.28
N ALA A 34 1.90 1.86 -1.64
CA ALA A 34 2.76 2.91 -2.16
C ALA A 34 3.82 3.35 -1.14
N ALA A 35 3.46 3.47 0.14
CA ALA A 35 4.39 3.81 1.22
C ALA A 35 5.47 2.73 1.39
N ILE A 36 5.11 1.44 1.31
CA ILE A 36 6.08 0.33 1.39
C ILE A 36 7.07 0.41 0.23
N ILE A 37 6.58 0.60 -1.00
CA ILE A 37 7.44 0.69 -2.18
C ILE A 37 8.40 1.88 -2.06
N LEU A 38 7.89 3.05 -1.64
CA LEU A 38 8.72 4.24 -1.41
C LEU A 38 9.77 4.02 -0.32
N SER A 39 9.43 3.31 0.75
CA SER A 39 10.37 2.93 1.80
C SER A 39 11.53 2.11 1.25
N VAL A 40 11.23 1.06 0.47
CA VAL A 40 12.26 0.21 -0.15
C VAL A 40 13.14 1.00 -1.13
N ILE A 41 12.54 1.88 -1.93
CA ILE A 41 13.30 2.75 -2.85
C ILE A 41 14.23 3.68 -2.06
N SER A 42 13.77 4.25 -0.95
CA SER A 42 14.59 5.11 -0.08
C SER A 42 15.84 4.38 0.40
N VAL A 43 15.69 3.15 0.90
CA VAL A 43 16.81 2.30 1.36
C VAL A 43 17.78 1.99 0.21
N ILE A 44 17.26 1.72 -0.99
CA ILE A 44 18.09 1.48 -2.18
C ILE A 44 18.86 2.76 -2.56
N LEU A 45 18.22 3.92 -2.52
CA LEU A 45 18.88 5.20 -2.82
C LEU A 45 19.98 5.52 -1.81
N GLU A 46 19.76 5.21 -0.53
CA GLU A 46 20.77 5.38 0.52
C GLU A 46 21.99 4.47 0.31
N SER A 47 21.79 3.26 -0.26
CA SER A 47 22.90 2.36 -0.59
C SER A 47 23.87 2.91 -1.64
N VAL A 48 23.46 3.94 -2.40
CA VAL A 48 24.31 4.60 -3.41
C VAL A 48 25.07 5.76 -2.79
N ASN A 49 26.39 5.60 -2.60
CA ASN A 49 27.26 6.57 -1.93
C ASN A 49 27.16 8.02 -2.47
N GLU A 50 27.02 8.21 -3.78
CA GLU A 50 26.91 9.54 -4.38
C GLU A 50 25.58 10.22 -4.04
N ILE A 51 24.49 9.45 -4.01
CA ILE A 51 23.15 9.94 -3.66
C ILE A 51 23.09 10.23 -2.17
N ASN A 52 23.60 9.30 -1.35
CA ASN A 52 23.62 9.45 0.09
C ASN A 52 24.38 10.73 0.50
N LYS A 53 25.60 10.96 0.00
CA LYS A 53 26.37 12.17 0.34
C LYS A 53 25.65 13.50 0.03
N LYS A 54 24.76 13.52 -0.96
CA LYS A 54 24.05 14.73 -1.40
C LYS A 54 22.66 14.88 -0.78
N TYR A 55 21.99 13.78 -0.47
CA TYR A 55 20.59 13.76 -0.05
C TYR A 55 20.36 13.07 1.31
N HIS A 56 21.42 12.75 2.06
CA HIS A 56 21.34 12.01 3.33
C HIS A 56 20.27 12.56 4.27
N GLU A 57 20.27 13.87 4.54
CA GLU A 57 19.30 14.46 5.47
C GLU A 57 17.86 14.39 4.98
N ILE A 58 17.64 14.52 3.67
CA ILE A 58 16.31 14.44 3.06
C ILE A 58 15.81 12.99 3.10
N ILE A 59 16.68 12.02 2.80
CA ILE A 59 16.39 10.58 2.86
C ILE A 59 16.07 10.19 4.31
N LEU A 60 16.88 10.62 5.27
CA LEU A 60 16.66 10.35 6.69
C LEU A 60 15.34 10.95 7.19
N ALA A 61 15.03 12.20 6.85
CA ALA A 61 13.75 12.82 7.20
C ALA A 61 12.56 12.06 6.60
N PHE A 62 12.70 11.55 5.37
CA PHE A 62 11.69 10.74 4.71
C PHE A 62 11.50 9.38 5.38
N GLU A 63 12.58 8.72 5.81
CA GLU A 63 12.50 7.47 6.56
C GLU A 63 11.80 7.65 7.90
N TRP A 64 12.12 8.71 8.64
CA TRP A 64 11.42 9.02 9.89
C TRP A 64 9.94 9.30 9.67
N PHE A 65 9.58 10.03 8.61
CA PHE A 65 8.19 10.25 8.23
C PHE A 65 7.46 8.93 7.93
N ILE A 66 8.03 8.06 7.10
CA ILE A 66 7.47 6.75 6.75
C ILE A 66 7.34 5.87 7.99
N THR A 67 8.33 5.87 8.87
CA THR A 67 8.35 5.08 10.11
C THR A 67 7.24 5.53 11.06
N ILE A 68 7.05 6.84 11.24
CA ILE A 68 5.95 7.38 12.05
C ILE A 68 4.60 7.03 11.42
N LEU A 69 4.46 7.13 10.09
CA LEU A 69 3.24 6.78 9.38
C LEU A 69 2.86 5.30 9.63
N PHE A 70 3.79 4.37 9.48
CA PHE A 70 3.54 2.95 9.78
C PHE A 70 3.31 2.69 11.26
N THR A 71 4.00 3.43 12.14
CA THR A 71 3.77 3.30 13.60
C THR A 71 2.34 3.69 13.95
N ILE A 72 1.84 4.81 13.42
CA ILE A 72 0.45 5.24 13.64
C ILE A 72 -0.53 4.23 13.05
N GLU A 73 -0.22 3.64 11.89
CA GLU A 73 -1.08 2.63 11.27
C GLU A 73 -1.14 1.32 12.07
N TYR A 74 -0.04 0.94 12.71
CA TYR A 74 0.06 -0.28 13.50
C TYR A 74 -0.68 -0.20 14.85
N PHE A 75 -0.88 1.00 15.41
CA PHE A 75 -1.54 1.24 16.71
C PHE A 75 -3.04 1.49 16.57
#